data_AF-A0A1I3UM69-F1
#
_entry.id   AF-A0A1I3UM69-F1
#
_cell.length_a   1.000
_cell.length_b   1.000
_cell.length_c   1.000
_cell.angle_alpha   90.00
_cell.angle_beta   90.00
_cell.angle_gamma   90.00
#
_symmetry.space_group_name_H-M   'P 1'
#
loop_
_entity.id
_entity.type
_entity.pdbx_description
1 polymer ?
#
loop_
_entity_poly.entity_id
_entity_poly.type
_entity_poly.pdbx_seq_one_letter_code
_entity_poly.pdbx_strand_id
1 'polypeptide(L)'
;MLTFPFQFFGLADMIENTPVSIVFLSTFGLLIPLLIVAILKNIPPLRVLSNIAAGTLALSFFPNLLVSISLNTLNVGGIHILFICMIIMLSCLFFIVFNYRALANFTEKPFSHPEPEIIGKRQDKKRGKKKK
;
A
#
# COMPACT_ATOMS: atom_id res chain seq x y z
N MET A 1 23.15 17.91 -20.10
CA MET A 1 22.85 17.94 -18.65
C MET A 1 21.36 18.17 -18.51
N LEU A 2 20.60 17.18 -18.04
CA LEU A 2 19.16 17.30 -17.84
C LEU A 2 18.94 17.83 -16.42
N THR A 3 18.93 19.15 -16.26
CA THR A 3 18.71 19.82 -14.98
C THR A 3 17.24 19.61 -14.60
N PHE A 4 16.97 18.65 -13.71
CA PHE A 4 15.62 18.47 -13.18
C PHE A 4 15.15 19.76 -12.49
N PRO A 5 13.87 20.14 -12.58
CA PRO A 5 13.34 21.41 -12.05
C PRO A 5 13.26 21.45 -10.51
N PHE A 6 13.99 20.59 -9.79
CA PHE A 6 14.03 20.55 -8.33
C PHE A 6 14.83 21.70 -7.71
N GLN A 7 15.64 22.42 -8.49
CA GLN A 7 16.36 23.62 -8.02
C GLN A 7 15.43 24.76 -7.58
N PHE A 8 14.17 24.79 -8.04
CA PHE A 8 13.24 25.89 -7.72
C PHE A 8 12.64 25.85 -6.30
N PHE A 9 12.82 24.78 -5.52
CA PHE A 9 12.15 24.63 -4.23
C PHE A 9 13.07 24.70 -2.99
N GLY A 10 14.40 24.85 -3.13
CA GLY A 10 15.35 24.80 -2.01
C GLY A 10 15.42 23.44 -1.29
N LEU A 11 14.45 22.56 -1.53
CA LEU A 11 14.37 21.18 -1.08
C LEU A 11 15.52 20.33 -1.61
N ALA A 12 15.94 20.53 -2.87
CA ALA A 12 17.03 19.75 -3.47
C ALA A 12 18.35 19.91 -2.69
N ASP A 13 18.70 21.13 -2.28
CA ASP A 13 19.90 21.41 -1.48
C ASP A 13 19.80 20.82 -0.06
N MET A 14 18.62 20.88 0.58
CA MET A 14 18.40 20.21 1.88
C MET A 14 18.49 18.70 1.78
N ILE A 15 17.95 18.14 0.69
CA ILE A 15 17.91 16.70 0.39
C ILE A 15 19.33 16.19 0.10
N GLU A 16 20.14 16.95 -0.61
CA GLU A 16 21.50 16.57 -0.96
C GLU A 16 22.46 16.65 0.24
N ASN A 17 22.30 17.67 1.11
CA ASN A 17 23.22 17.90 2.22
C ASN A 17 22.95 17.06 3.48
N THR A 18 21.78 16.42 3.62
CA THR A 18 21.43 15.61 4.82
C THR A 18 20.68 14.32 4.47
N PRO A 19 21.37 13.23 4.07
CA PRO A 19 20.70 11.98 3.68
C PRO A 19 19.87 11.36 4.83
N VAL A 20 20.24 11.62 6.08
CA VAL A 20 19.50 11.21 7.27
C VAL A 20 18.12 11.87 7.36
N SER A 21 17.98 13.14 6.95
CA SER A 21 16.69 13.84 6.98
C SER A 21 15.70 13.24 5.99
N ILE A 22 16.20 12.68 4.89
CA ILE A 22 15.39 11.99 3.88
C ILE A 22 14.96 10.62 4.34
N VAL A 23 15.82 9.86 5.02
CA VAL A 23 15.39 8.58 5.63
C VAL A 23 14.26 8.87 6.62
N PHE A 24 14.39 9.92 7.43
CA PHE A 24 13.35 10.33 8.35
C PHE A 24 12.06 10.76 7.61
N LEU A 25 12.17 11.60 6.58
CA LEU A 25 11.01 12.06 5.80
C LEU A 25 10.34 10.91 5.02
N SER A 26 11.11 10.00 4.44
CA SER A 26 10.64 8.83 3.71
C SER A 26 9.87 7.88 4.61
N THR A 27 10.28 7.76 5.87
CA THR A 27 9.67 6.80 6.81
C THR A 27 8.53 7.45 7.61
N PHE A 28 8.79 8.60 8.23
CA PHE A 28 7.84 9.29 9.10
C PHE A 28 6.91 10.24 8.33
N GLY A 29 7.29 10.68 7.13
CA GLY A 29 6.40 11.44 6.25
C GLY A 29 5.19 10.63 5.80
N LEU A 30 5.22 9.30 5.93
CA LEU A 30 4.08 8.42 5.68
C LEU A 30 3.03 8.45 6.81
N LEU A 31 3.37 8.95 8.01
CA LEU A 31 2.42 9.09 9.13
C LEU A 31 1.38 10.19 8.89
N ILE A 32 1.77 11.29 8.25
CA ILE A 32 0.86 12.39 7.91
C ILE A 32 -0.28 11.92 6.99
N PRO A 33 -0.02 11.28 5.83
CA PRO A 33 -1.08 10.75 4.98
C PRO A 33 -1.84 9.61 5.68
N LEU A 34 -1.21 8.82 6.56
CA LEU A 34 -1.91 7.80 7.35
C LEU A 34 -3.01 8.43 8.24
N LEU A 35 -2.70 9.57 8.87
CA LEU A 35 -3.63 10.28 9.75
C LEU A 35 -4.79 10.90 8.96
N ILE A 36 -4.49 11.47 7.78
CA ILE A 36 -5.52 11.96 6.83
C ILE A 36 -6.41 10.81 6.37
N VAL A 37 -5.82 9.66 6.01
CA VAL A 37 -6.55 8.46 5.56
C VAL A 37 -7.44 7.90 6.67
N ALA A 38 -7.00 7.95 7.93
CA ALA A 38 -7.80 7.53 9.07
C ALA A 38 -9.06 8.40 9.24
N ILE A 39 -8.94 9.72 9.06
CA ILE A 39 -10.08 10.65 9.10
C ILE A 39 -11.04 10.37 7.92
N LEU A 40 -10.49 10.16 6.72
CA LEU A 40 -11.28 9.89 5.52
C LEU A 40 -12.07 8.57 5.59
N LYS A 41 -11.63 7.60 6.41
CA LYS A 41 -12.34 6.33 6.62
C LYS A 41 -13.77 6.51 7.15
N ASN A 42 -14.06 7.62 7.84
CA ASN A 42 -15.38 7.93 8.37
C ASN A 42 -16.37 8.35 7.28
N ILE A 43 -15.92 8.61 6.06
CA ILE A 43 -16.77 9.02 4.94
C ILE A 43 -17.06 7.78 4.06
N PRO A 44 -18.32 7.30 3.97
CA PRO A 44 -18.67 6.03 3.30
C PRO A 44 -18.11 5.85 1.88
N PRO A 45 -18.22 6.83 0.95
CA PRO A 45 -17.68 6.67 -0.40
C PRO A 45 -16.14 6.63 -0.45
N LEU A 46 -15.47 7.21 0.55
CA LEU A 46 -14.00 7.27 0.63
C LEU A 46 -13.41 6.10 1.41
N ARG A 47 -14.24 5.26 2.05
CA ARG A 47 -13.79 4.13 2.87
C ARG A 47 -12.94 3.13 2.10
N VAL A 48 -13.30 2.86 0.84
CA VAL A 48 -12.56 1.95 -0.04
C VAL A 48 -11.17 2.52 -0.35
N LEU A 49 -11.11 3.78 -0.80
CA LEU A 49 -9.85 4.48 -1.07
C LEU A 49 -8.98 4.60 0.19
N SER A 50 -9.59 4.89 1.34
CA SER A 50 -8.90 4.95 2.63
C SER A 50 -8.31 3.59 3.00
N ASN A 51 -9.04 2.49 2.83
CA ASN A 51 -8.51 1.15 3.10
C ASN A 51 -7.36 0.79 2.14
N ILE A 52 -7.44 1.14 0.86
CA ILE A 52 -6.36 0.93 -0.11
C ILE A 52 -5.12 1.75 0.29
N ALA A 53 -5.30 3.02 0.63
CA ALA A 53 -4.20 3.90 1.03
C ALA A 53 -3.56 3.44 2.35
N ALA A 54 -4.37 3.09 3.35
CA ALA A 54 -3.90 2.59 4.64
C ALA A 54 -3.12 1.27 4.47
N GLY A 55 -3.65 0.34 3.67
CA GLY A 55 -2.94 -0.89 3.35
C GLY A 55 -1.63 -0.62 2.63
N THR A 56 -1.61 0.33 1.69
CA THR A 56 -0.41 0.67 0.92
C THR A 56 0.67 1.22 1.84
N LEU A 57 0.30 2.17 2.71
CA LEU A 57 1.19 2.76 3.69
C LEU A 57 1.73 1.72 4.68
N ALA A 58 0.87 0.83 5.17
CA ALA A 58 1.28 -0.22 6.10
C ALA A 58 2.24 -1.23 5.44
N LEU A 59 1.95 -1.63 4.20
CA LEU A 59 2.76 -2.61 3.46
C LEU A 59 4.11 -2.01 3.03
N SER A 60 4.13 -0.73 2.66
CA SER A 60 5.34 -0.06 2.19
C SER A 60 6.28 0.36 3.32
N PHE A 61 5.78 0.59 4.54
CA PHE A 61 6.58 1.11 5.65
C PHE A 61 7.85 0.31 5.91
N PHE A 62 7.72 -1.02 6.07
CA PHE A 62 8.84 -1.90 6.38
C PHE A 62 9.89 -2.03 5.26
N PRO A 63 9.52 -2.37 4.00
CA PRO A 63 10.49 -2.44 2.91
C PRO A 63 11.12 -1.08 2.63
N ASN A 64 10.36 0.02 2.76
CA ASN A 64 10.89 1.36 2.55
C ASN A 64 11.90 1.75 3.63
N LEU A 65 11.64 1.43 4.91
CA LEU A 65 12.60 1.65 6.00
C LEU A 65 13.87 0.85 5.78
N LEU A 66 13.75 -0.45 5.46
CA LEU A 66 14.90 -1.33 5.26
C LEU A 66 15.79 -0.83 4.12
N VAL A 67 15.20 -0.55 2.95
CA VAL A 67 15.93 -0.07 1.77
C VAL A 67 16.54 1.31 2.02
N SER A 68 15.82 2.22 2.68
CA SER A 68 16.34 3.55 3.00
C SER A 68 17.55 3.49 3.95
N ILE A 69 17.52 2.63 4.98
CA ILE A 69 18.66 2.44 5.88
C ILE A 69 19.85 1.84 5.11
N SER A 70 19.63 0.80 4.31
CA SER A 70 20.70 0.19 3.51
C SER A 70 21.34 1.22 2.56
N LEU A 71 20.56 1.97 1.80
CA LEU A 71 21.10 2.98 0.88
C LEU A 71 21.84 4.10 1.62
N ASN A 72 21.36 4.51 2.79
CA ASN A 72 22.05 5.48 3.63
C ASN A 72 23.41 4.94 4.14
N THR A 73 23.50 3.64 4.50
CA THR A 73 24.80 3.03 4.86
C THR A 73 25.78 2.95 3.69
N LEU A 74 25.28 2.90 2.45
CA LEU A 74 26.10 2.97 1.23
C LEU A 74 26.42 4.42 0.80
N ASN A 75 26.05 5.43 1.61
CA ASN A 75 26.22 6.86 1.31
C ASN A 75 25.62 7.27 -0.04
N VAL A 76 24.49 6.66 -0.40
CA VAL A 76 23.76 6.98 -1.63
C VAL A 76 23.07 8.33 -1.45
N GLY A 77 23.17 9.17 -2.47
CA GLY A 77 22.55 10.50 -2.47
C GLY A 77 21.06 10.45 -2.19
N GLY A 78 20.59 11.39 -1.37
CA GLY A 78 19.22 11.44 -0.89
C GLY A 78 18.13 11.41 -1.96
N ILE A 79 18.38 12.03 -3.11
CA ILE A 79 17.48 12.05 -4.27
C ILE A 79 17.19 10.62 -4.77
N HIS A 80 18.21 9.76 -4.81
CA HIS A 80 18.05 8.37 -5.22
C HIS A 80 17.23 7.58 -4.20
N ILE A 81 17.44 7.83 -2.90
CA ILE A 81 16.65 7.21 -1.82
C ILE A 81 15.17 7.58 -1.97
N LEU A 82 14.85 8.85 -2.26
CA LEU A 82 13.48 9.30 -2.51
C LEU A 82 12.87 8.62 -3.74
N PHE A 83 13.62 8.49 -4.83
CA PHE A 83 13.11 7.87 -6.05
C PHE A 83 12.79 6.38 -5.84
N ILE A 84 13.66 5.67 -5.12
CA ILE A 84 13.47 4.26 -4.77
C ILE A 84 12.27 4.11 -3.82
N CYS A 85 12.13 5.00 -2.84
CA CYS A 85 10.96 5.05 -1.97
C CYS A 85 9.64 5.19 -2.78
N MET A 86 9.60 6.08 -3.78
CA MET A 86 8.43 6.25 -4.64
C MET A 86 8.12 4.98 -5.45
N ILE A 87 9.13 4.26 -5.94
CA ILE A 87 8.96 2.99 -6.65
C ILE A 87 8.38 1.92 -5.73
N ILE A 88 8.87 1.81 -4.49
CA ILE A 88 8.35 0.87 -3.49
C ILE A 88 6.89 1.18 -3.17
N MET A 89 6.58 2.45 -2.89
CA MET A 89 5.22 2.93 -2.62
C MET A 89 4.26 2.58 -3.77
N LEU A 90 4.69 2.84 -5.02
CA LEU A 90 3.89 2.54 -6.20
C LEU A 90 3.68 1.04 -6.39
N SER A 91 4.71 0.23 -6.14
CA SER A 91 4.63 -1.23 -6.21
C SER A 91 3.65 -1.80 -5.18
N CYS A 92 3.72 -1.31 -3.94
CA CYS A 92 2.76 -1.68 -2.89
C CYS A 92 1.33 -1.25 -3.25
N LEU A 93 1.17 -0.07 -3.85
CA LEU A 93 -0.14 0.43 -4.29
C LEU A 93 -0.73 -0.49 -5.37
N PHE A 94 0.04 -0.84 -6.40
CA PHE A 94 -0.41 -1.76 -7.42
C PHE A 94 -0.77 -3.12 -6.84
N PHE A 95 0.06 -3.66 -5.95
CA PHE A 95 -0.22 -4.94 -5.30
C PHE A 95 -1.58 -4.93 -4.60
N ILE A 96 -1.89 -3.88 -3.85
CA ILE A 96 -3.15 -3.77 -3.11
C ILE A 96 -4.33 -3.50 -4.05
N VAL A 97 -4.17 -2.66 -5.06
CA VAL A 97 -5.25 -2.41 -6.03
C VAL A 97 -5.61 -3.68 -6.79
N PHE A 98 -4.63 -4.44 -7.27
CA PHE A 98 -4.88 -5.69 -8.00
C PHE A 98 -5.44 -6.80 -7.10
N ASN A 99 -5.01 -6.87 -5.84
CA ASN A 99 -5.46 -7.90 -4.90
C ASN A 99 -6.55 -7.42 -3.93
N TYR A 100 -7.15 -6.24 -4.17
CA TYR A 100 -8.03 -5.59 -3.21
C TYR A 100 -9.20 -6.48 -2.79
N ARG A 101 -9.82 -7.17 -3.76
CA ARG A 101 -10.95 -8.08 -3.50
C ARG A 101 -10.55 -9.25 -2.59
N ALA A 102 -9.37 -9.84 -2.82
CA ALA A 102 -8.87 -10.93 -1.99
C ALA A 102 -8.58 -10.42 -0.56
N LEU A 103 -7.90 -9.27 -0.43
CA LEU A 103 -7.59 -8.67 0.86
C LEU A 103 -8.85 -8.26 1.64
N ALA A 104 -9.85 -7.70 0.96
CA ALA A 104 -11.13 -7.32 1.58
C ALA A 104 -11.84 -8.56 2.15
N ASN A 105 -11.90 -9.65 1.39
CA ASN A 105 -12.48 -10.92 1.84
C ASN A 105 -11.73 -11.51 3.06
N PHE A 106 -10.40 -11.48 3.06
CA PHE A 106 -9.59 -11.92 4.20
C PHE A 106 -9.81 -11.06 5.45
N THR A 107 -10.01 -9.75 5.28
CA THR A 107 -10.23 -8.82 6.40
C THR A 107 -11.62 -8.99 7.02
N GLU A 108 -12.63 -9.32 6.21
CA GLU A 108 -13.99 -9.57 6.69
C GLU A 108 -14.17 -10.98 7.29
N LYS A 109 -13.36 -11.95 6.87
CA LYS A 109 -13.35 -13.32 7.41
C LYS A 109 -11.93 -13.84 7.63
N PRO A 110 -11.25 -13.43 8.73
CA PRO A 110 -9.87 -13.82 8.99
C PRO A 110 -9.66 -15.33 9.18
N PHE A 111 -10.73 -16.12 9.38
CA PHE A 111 -10.68 -17.57 9.63
C PHE A 111 -11.61 -18.41 8.75
N SER A 112 -12.18 -17.87 7.66
CA SER A 112 -12.79 -18.77 6.67
C SER A 112 -11.66 -19.40 5.87
N HIS A 113 -11.16 -20.55 6.33
CA HIS A 113 -10.53 -21.51 5.45
C HIS A 113 -11.34 -21.56 4.14
N PRO A 114 -10.70 -21.53 2.95
CA PRO A 114 -11.34 -22.10 1.79
C PRO A 114 -11.50 -23.58 2.15
N GLU A 115 -12.68 -23.94 2.66
CA GLU A 115 -13.12 -25.32 2.64
C GLU A 115 -12.97 -25.72 1.17
N PRO A 116 -12.09 -26.68 0.83
CA PRO A 116 -11.95 -27.09 -0.55
C PRO A 116 -13.34 -27.50 -1.01
N GLU A 117 -13.88 -26.81 -2.02
CA GLU A 117 -15.12 -27.20 -2.66
C GLU A 117 -14.99 -28.69 -2.96
N ILE A 118 -15.71 -29.50 -2.18
CA ILE A 118 -15.87 -30.91 -2.47
C ILE A 118 -16.64 -30.92 -3.78
N ILE A 119 -15.87 -31.02 -4.88
CA ILE A 119 -16.36 -31.31 -6.21
C ILE A 119 -17.23 -32.56 -6.08
N GLY A 120 -18.54 -32.36 -6.13
CA GLY A 120 -19.49 -33.44 -6.31
C GLY A 120 -20.57 -33.54 -5.25
N LYS A 121 -21.51 -32.61 -5.23
CA LYS A 121 -22.93 -32.99 -5.26
C LYS A 121 -23.67 -32.11 -6.27
N ARG A 122 -23.77 -32.66 -7.48
CA ARG A 122 -24.67 -32.21 -8.55
C ARG A 122 -26.03 -31.87 -7.97
N GLN A 123 -26.53 -30.72 -8.40
CA GLN A 123 -27.94 -30.39 -8.43
C GLN A 123 -28.76 -31.58 -8.92
N ASP A 124 -29.71 -32.05 -8.12
CA ASP A 124 -30.89 -32.72 -8.66
C ASP A 124 -32.15 -32.03 -8.12
N LYS A 125 -32.38 -30.82 -8.65
CA LYS A 125 -33.72 -30.23 -8.72
C LYS A 125 -34.48 -30.92 -9.84
N LYS A 126 -35.22 -31.99 -9.53
CA LYS A 126 -36.35 -32.42 -10.38
C LYS A 126 -37.59 -32.78 -9.57
N ARG A 127 -38.50 -31.79 -9.55
CA ARG A 127 -39.95 -31.91 -9.80
C ARG A 127 -40.69 -33.05 -9.08
N GLY A 128 -41.50 -32.66 -8.09
CA GLY A 128 -42.64 -33.42 -7.60
C GLY A 128 -43.73 -32.54 -7.01
N LYS A 129 -44.33 -31.64 -7.80
CA LYS A 129 -45.64 -31.04 -7.50
C LYS A 129 -46.72 -32.09 -7.75
N LYS A 130 -47.55 -32.41 -6.74
CA LYS A 130 -49.01 -32.68 -6.80
C LYS A 130 -49.47 -33.03 -5.36
N LYS A 131 -50.28 -32.18 -4.71
CA LYS A 131 -51.75 -32.34 -4.55
C LYS A 131 -52.09 -33.75 -4.06
N LYS A 132 -52.66 -33.96 -2.88
CA LYS A 132 -53.88 -33.36 -2.33
C LYS A 132 -53.95 -33.71 -0.84
#